data_AF-A0A2C9LNS2-F1
#
_entry.id   AF-A0A2C9LNS2-F1
#
_cell.length_a   1.000
_cell.length_b   1.000
_cell.length_c   1.000
_cell.angle_alpha   90.00
_cell.angle_beta   90.00
_cell.angle_gamma   90.00
#
_symmetry.space_group_name_H-M   'P 1'
#
loop_
_entity.id
_entity.type
_entity.pdbx_description
1 polymer ?
#
loop_
_entity_poly.entity_id
_entity_poly.type
_entity_poly.pdbx_seq_one_letter_code
_entity_poly.pdbx_strand_id
1 'polypeptide(L)'
;MIKNATKFGEWVFVQNCHLAASWMNAMEDIIKNIQETSSLLHSNFRLYLSSMPAKHFPVSVLQNSVKVTNEPHKGIRANLRRAFIDMSTSFFEDHRKTFLFFVRKIFNN
;
A
#
# COMPACT_ATOMS: atom_id res chain seq x y z
N MET A 1 -14.63 3.08 11.10
CA MET A 1 -13.31 2.48 11.35
C MET A 1 -12.19 3.32 10.75
N ILE A 2 -11.98 3.35 9.41
CA ILE A 2 -10.88 4.11 8.77
C ILE A 2 -10.87 5.61 9.15
N LYS A 3 -12.02 6.29 9.05
CA LYS A 3 -12.16 7.72 9.39
C LYS A 3 -11.87 8.06 10.87
N ASN A 4 -11.99 7.09 11.77
CA ASN A 4 -11.64 7.31 13.17
C ASN A 4 -10.13 7.10 13.36
N ALA A 5 -9.58 6.05 12.75
CA ALA A 5 -8.15 5.78 12.75
C ALA A 5 -7.33 6.98 12.21
N THR A 6 -7.81 7.69 11.19
CA THR A 6 -7.16 8.90 10.67
C THR A 6 -7.05 10.02 11.70
N LYS A 7 -7.96 10.08 12.67
CA LYS A 7 -7.99 11.08 13.74
C LYS A 7 -7.16 10.66 14.96
N PHE A 8 -7.22 9.37 15.31
CA PHE A 8 -6.55 8.84 16.50
C PHE A 8 -5.15 8.27 16.23
N GLY A 9 -4.69 8.27 14.98
CA GLY A 9 -3.36 7.79 14.62
C GLY A 9 -3.23 6.26 14.63
N GLU A 10 -4.34 5.55 14.50
CA GLU A 10 -4.36 4.09 14.53
C GLU A 10 -3.89 3.50 13.20
N TRP A 11 -3.47 2.24 13.26
CA TRP A 11 -3.06 1.52 12.06
C TRP A 11 -4.21 0.66 11.57
N VAL A 12 -4.50 0.75 10.28
CA VAL A 12 -5.54 -0.05 9.65
C VAL A 12 -4.91 -0.97 8.63
N PHE A 13 -5.23 -2.27 8.72
CA PHE A 13 -4.85 -3.24 7.71
C PHE A 13 -6.09 -3.85 7.07
N VAL A 14 -6.26 -3.64 5.76
CA VAL A 14 -7.34 -4.23 4.98
C VAL A 14 -6.79 -5.44 4.23
N GLN A 15 -7.31 -6.62 4.57
CA GLN A 15 -6.85 -7.86 3.99
C GLN A 15 -7.66 -8.27 2.76
N ASN A 16 -6.98 -8.95 1.81
CA ASN A 16 -7.59 -9.59 0.66
C ASN A 16 -8.57 -8.70 -0.13
N CYS A 17 -8.20 -7.45 -0.37
CA CYS A 17 -9.08 -6.45 -0.95
C CYS A 17 -9.73 -6.93 -2.25
N HIS A 18 -8.98 -7.61 -3.14
CA HIS A 18 -9.48 -8.21 -4.39
C HIS A 18 -10.79 -9.00 -4.29
N LEU A 19 -11.12 -9.61 -3.13
CA LEU A 19 -12.36 -10.34 -2.92
C LEU A 19 -13.60 -9.43 -2.87
N ALA A 20 -13.42 -8.16 -2.49
CA ALA A 20 -14.50 -7.19 -2.35
C ALA A 20 -14.60 -6.28 -3.59
N ALA A 21 -14.88 -6.86 -4.76
CA ALA A 21 -14.90 -6.11 -6.03
C ALA A 21 -15.86 -4.92 -6.03
N SER A 22 -17.07 -5.08 -5.49
CA SER A 22 -18.07 -4.01 -5.40
C SER A 22 -17.67 -2.86 -4.47
N TRP A 23 -16.73 -3.10 -3.54
CA TRP A 23 -16.26 -2.08 -2.60
C TRP A 23 -15.04 -1.30 -3.13
N MET A 24 -14.44 -1.71 -4.25
CA MET A 24 -13.24 -1.09 -4.81
C MET A 24 -13.38 0.41 -5.06
N ASN A 25 -14.51 0.82 -5.64
CA ASN A 25 -14.77 2.24 -5.92
C ASN A 25 -14.86 3.06 -4.61
N ALA A 26 -15.58 2.54 -3.63
CA ALA A 26 -15.70 3.20 -2.33
C ALA A 26 -14.35 3.28 -1.59
N MET A 27 -13.53 2.24 -1.70
CA MET A 27 -12.16 2.25 -1.17
C MET A 27 -11.28 3.29 -1.86
N GLU A 28 -11.33 3.37 -3.18
CA GLU A 28 -10.62 4.37 -3.97
C GLU A 28 -10.99 5.78 -3.51
N ASP A 29 -12.28 6.06 -3.35
CA ASP A 29 -12.77 7.35 -2.87
C ASP A 29 -12.28 7.65 -1.46
N ILE A 30 -12.29 6.66 -0.56
CA ILE A 30 -11.74 6.82 0.80
C ILE A 30 -10.25 7.20 0.73
N ILE A 31 -9.46 6.53 -0.11
CA ILE A 31 -8.02 6.79 -0.23
C ILE A 31 -7.77 8.18 -0.83
N LYS A 32 -8.53 8.59 -1.85
CA LYS A 32 -8.46 9.95 -2.43
C LYS A 32 -8.75 11.01 -1.37
N ASN A 33 -9.84 10.85 -0.60
CA ASN A 33 -10.19 11.77 0.48
C ASN A 33 -9.06 11.90 1.52
N ILE A 34 -8.42 10.79 1.90
CA ILE A 34 -7.29 10.81 2.85
C ILE A 34 -6.09 11.54 2.23
N GLN A 35 -5.83 11.39 0.92
CA GLN A 35 -4.75 12.11 0.23
C GLN A 35 -5.00 13.62 0.17
N GLU A 36 -6.23 14.04 -0.17
CA GLU A 36 -6.63 15.45 -0.22
C GLU A 36 -6.57 16.11 1.17
N THR A 37 -6.87 15.36 2.23
CA THR A 37 -6.87 15.85 3.61
C THR A 37 -5.58 15.51 4.38
N SER A 38 -4.48 15.25 3.67
CA SER A 38 -3.21 14.78 4.26
C SER A 38 -2.69 15.68 5.39
N SER A 39 -2.86 16.99 5.29
CA SER A 39 -2.45 17.97 6.33
C SER A 39 -3.23 17.86 7.64
N LEU A 40 -4.41 17.23 7.62
CA LEU A 40 -5.29 17.03 8.77
C LEU A 40 -5.16 15.61 9.36
N LEU A 41 -4.32 14.76 8.77
CA LEU A 41 -4.12 13.40 9.25
C LEU A 41 -3.23 13.38 10.49
N HIS A 42 -3.57 12.49 11.41
CA HIS A 42 -2.71 12.20 12.53
C HIS A 42 -1.37 11.62 12.03
N SER A 43 -0.24 12.14 12.54
CA SER A 43 1.11 11.78 12.09
C SER A 43 1.43 10.28 12.17
N ASN A 44 0.87 9.59 13.18
CA ASN A 44 1.03 8.14 13.38
C ASN A 44 0.08 7.25 12.56
N PHE A 45 -0.93 7.82 11.89
CA PHE A 45 -1.88 7.03 11.11
C PHE A 45 -1.15 6.27 9.99
N ARG A 46 -1.48 4.98 9.81
CA ARG A 46 -0.98 4.17 8.70
C ARG A 46 -2.11 3.33 8.13
N LEU A 47 -2.21 3.29 6.81
CA LEU A 47 -3.14 2.41 6.10
C LEU A 47 -2.37 1.41 5.24
N TYR A 48 -2.61 0.13 5.52
CA TYR A 48 -2.06 -1.01 4.80
C TYR A 48 -3.17 -1.74 4.07
N LEU A 49 -2.90 -2.17 2.85
CA LEU A 49 -3.83 -3.02 2.09
C LEU A 49 -3.07 -4.24 1.60
N SER A 50 -3.72 -5.41 1.55
CA SER A 50 -3.18 -6.59 0.88
C SER A 50 -4.13 -7.08 -0.22
N SER A 51 -3.58 -7.38 -1.39
CA SER A 51 -4.36 -7.88 -2.52
C SER A 51 -3.57 -8.81 -3.42
N MET A 52 -4.27 -9.76 -4.04
CA MET A 52 -3.83 -10.44 -5.26
C MET A 52 -4.01 -9.51 -6.47
N PRO A 53 -3.27 -9.72 -7.58
CA PRO A 53 -3.55 -9.06 -8.84
C PRO A 53 -5.01 -9.28 -9.28
N ALA A 54 -5.71 -8.19 -9.59
CA ALA A 54 -7.11 -8.20 -9.95
C ALA A 54 -7.38 -7.12 -11.00
N LYS A 55 -8.11 -7.44 -12.07
CA LYS A 55 -8.39 -6.49 -13.18
C LYS A 55 -9.24 -5.31 -12.73
N HIS A 56 -10.11 -5.54 -11.76
CA HIS A 56 -10.99 -4.54 -11.16
C HIS A 56 -10.32 -3.73 -10.04
N PHE A 57 -9.03 -3.95 -9.77
CA PHE A 57 -8.33 -3.19 -8.75
C PHE A 57 -8.07 -1.75 -9.26
N PRO A 58 -8.44 -0.71 -8.49
CA PRO A 58 -8.28 0.69 -8.91
C PRO A 58 -6.84 1.05 -9.24
N VAL A 59 -6.61 1.46 -10.50
CA VAL A 59 -5.27 1.86 -10.98
C VAL A 59 -4.75 3.10 -10.25
N SER A 60 -5.63 4.02 -9.85
CA SER A 60 -5.28 5.22 -9.08
C SER A 60 -4.68 4.87 -7.71
N VAL A 61 -5.25 3.89 -7.02
CA VAL A 61 -4.74 3.38 -5.73
C VAL A 61 -3.37 2.73 -5.93
N LEU A 62 -3.17 2.00 -7.04
CA LEU A 62 -1.85 1.51 -7.40
C LEU A 62 -0.90 2.69 -7.62
N GLN A 63 -1.19 3.64 -8.49
CA GLN A 63 -0.28 4.74 -8.81
C GLN A 63 0.16 5.54 -7.58
N ASN A 64 -0.76 5.81 -6.66
CA ASN A 64 -0.51 6.69 -5.50
C ASN A 64 -0.01 5.96 -4.24
N SER A 65 0.23 4.64 -4.30
CA SER A 65 0.74 3.86 -3.17
C SER A 65 2.20 3.42 -3.33
N VAL A 66 2.85 3.16 -2.20
CA VAL A 66 4.13 2.43 -2.15
C VAL A 66 3.81 0.94 -2.32
N LYS A 67 4.29 0.28 -3.38
CA LYS A 67 4.00 -1.14 -3.62
C LYS A 67 5.12 -2.02 -3.09
N VAL A 68 4.74 -3.06 -2.37
CA VAL A 68 5.64 -4.14 -1.96
C VAL A 68 5.09 -5.45 -2.50
N THR A 69 5.93 -6.19 -3.23
CA THR A 69 5.59 -7.52 -3.75
C THR A 69 6.20 -8.60 -2.87
N ASN A 70 5.37 -9.48 -2.30
CA ASN A 70 5.85 -10.68 -1.64
C ASN A 70 5.99 -11.80 -2.68
N GLU A 71 7.06 -11.75 -3.49
CA GLU A 71 7.39 -12.83 -4.43
C GLU A 71 8.13 -13.96 -3.69
N PRO A 72 7.80 -15.24 -3.94
CA PRO A 72 8.56 -16.35 -3.38
C PRO A 72 10.03 -16.24 -3.82
N HIS A 73 10.95 -16.73 -2.99
CA HIS A 73 12.40 -16.55 -3.11
C HIS A 73 13.04 -17.25 -4.34
N LYS A 74 12.61 -16.93 -5.56
CA LYS A 74 13.34 -17.28 -6.78
C LYS A 74 14.35 -16.17 -7.06
N GLY A 75 15.47 -16.19 -6.33
CA GLY A 75 16.61 -15.30 -6.59
C GLY A 75 16.70 -14.03 -5.73
N ILE A 76 16.27 -14.09 -4.46
CA ILE A 76 16.30 -12.96 -3.51
C ILE A 76 17.64 -12.22 -3.50
N ARG A 77 18.77 -12.93 -3.62
CA ARG A 77 20.11 -12.33 -3.61
C ARG A 77 20.34 -11.36 -4.76
N ALA A 78 19.87 -11.67 -5.97
CA ALA A 78 20.08 -10.82 -7.14
C ALA A 78 19.21 -9.56 -7.10
N ASN A 79 17.99 -9.70 -6.58
CA ASN A 79 17.05 -8.59 -6.47
C ASN A 79 17.39 -7.67 -5.28
N LEU A 80 17.79 -8.24 -4.13
CA LEU A 80 18.33 -7.46 -3.00
C LEU A 80 19.58 -6.69 -3.42
N ARG A 81 20.53 -7.32 -4.14
CA ARG A 81 21.75 -6.61 -4.57
C ARG A 81 21.45 -5.38 -5.41
N ARG A 82 20.52 -5.48 -6.37
CA ARG A 82 20.11 -4.31 -7.17
C ARG A 82 19.41 -3.27 -6.32
N ALA A 83 18.48 -3.68 -5.47
CA ALA A 83 17.75 -2.75 -4.60
C ALA A 83 18.67 -2.02 -3.61
N PHE A 84 19.68 -2.70 -3.04
CA PHE A 84 20.65 -2.09 -2.13
C PHE A 84 21.67 -1.18 -2.85
N ILE A 85 21.91 -1.40 -4.14
CA ILE A 85 22.77 -0.54 -4.96
C ILE A 85 22.01 0.72 -5.41
N ASP A 86 20.72 0.61 -5.72
CA ASP A 86 19.90 1.73 -6.21
C ASP A 86 19.32 2.64 -5.11
N MET A 87 19.27 2.19 -3.86
CA MET A 87 18.52 2.89 -2.81
C MET A 87 19.47 3.62 -1.84
N SER A 88 19.45 4.95 -1.84
CA SER A 88 20.13 5.74 -0.81
C SER A 88 19.43 5.53 0.55
N THR A 89 20.20 5.49 1.63
CA THR A 89 19.68 5.34 3.01
C THR A 89 18.63 6.40 3.39
N SER A 90 18.74 7.61 2.81
CA SER A 90 17.75 8.69 2.98
C SER A 90 16.41 8.44 2.29
N PHE A 91 16.35 7.56 1.29
CA PHE A 91 15.10 7.26 0.59
C PHE A 91 14.14 6.44 1.46
N PHE A 92 14.65 5.54 2.31
CA PHE A 92 13.80 4.65 3.10
C PHE A 92 13.25 5.32 4.36
N GLU A 93 14.07 6.14 5.03
CA GLU A 93 13.73 6.80 6.30
C GLU A 93 12.76 7.99 6.12
N ASP A 94 12.94 8.82 5.08
CA ASP A 94 12.21 10.09 4.93
C ASP A 94 10.95 9.99 4.04
N HIS A 95 10.31 8.83 3.90
CA HIS A 95 9.13 8.70 3.03
C HIS A 95 7.83 9.26 3.65
N ARG A 96 7.62 10.57 3.47
CA ARG A 96 6.35 11.35 3.38
C ARG A 96 5.07 10.65 2.86
N LYS A 97 5.12 9.44 2.29
CA LYS A 97 3.91 8.72 1.86
C LYS A 97 3.40 7.81 2.98
N THR A 98 2.31 8.22 3.61
CA THR A 98 1.59 7.54 4.72
C THR A 98 1.02 6.16 4.37
N PHE A 99 1.07 5.74 3.09
CA PHE A 99 0.41 4.55 2.58
C PHE A 99 1.39 3.50 2.07
N LEU A 100 1.31 2.30 2.65
CA LEU A 100 2.05 1.13 2.19
C LEU A 100 1.08 0.07 1.67
N PHE A 101 1.23 -0.28 0.40
CA PHE A 101 0.39 -1.24 -0.31
C PHE A 101 1.15 -2.54 -0.54
N PHE A 102 0.59 -3.65 -0.08
CA PHE A 102 1.16 -4.98 -0.30
C PHE A 102 0.42 -5.69 -1.43
N VAL A 103 1.13 -5.98 -2.52
CA VAL A 103 0.67 -6.90 -3.57
C VAL A 103 1.22 -8.28 -3.24
N ARG A 104 0.34 -9.20 -2.88
CA ARG A 104 0.71 -10.61 -2.77
C ARG A 104 0.64 -11.19 -4.18
N LYS A 105 1.78 -11.54 -4.77
CA LYS A 105 1.83 -12.25 -6.06
C LYS A 105 1.96 -13.74 -5.77
N ILE A 106 0.83 -14.44 -5.64
CA ILE A 106 0.86 -15.91 -5.60
C ILE A 106 1.07 -16.37 -7.05
N PHE A 107 2.13 -17.15 -7.28
CA PHE A 107 2.29 -17.87 -8.54
C PHE A 107 1.06 -18.78 -8.71
N ASN A 108 0.23 -18.49 -9.69
CA ASN A 108 -0.53 -19.56 -10.33
C ASN A 108 0.50 -20.33 -11.18
N ASN A 109 0.75 -21.59 -10.80
CA ASN A 109 1.29 -22.58 -11.72
C ASN A 109 0.28 -22.80 -12.85
#